data_AF-A0A9P7ALJ9-F1
#
_entry.id   AF-A0A9P7ALJ9-F1
#
_cell.length_a   1.000
_cell.length_b   1.000
_cell.length_c   1.000
_cell.angle_alpha   90.00
_cell.angle_beta   90.00
_cell.angle_gamma   90.00
#
_symmetry.space_group_name_H-M   'P 1'
#
loop_
_entity.id
_entity.type
_entity.pdbx_description
1 polymer ?
#
loop_
_entity_poly.entity_id
_entity_poly.type
_entity_poly.pdbx_seq_one_letter_code
_entity_poly.pdbx_strand_id
1 'polypeptide(L)'
;MSLTRASTDTLHVDTVYDENGLSLASLCLSIRFVGNIQSQLQNPPTFIPLKVSIHIPEAYASQISPIVECISLHVALSGRPSLNSLPEGSFPFFPLAPSFNHLNGRTWAVLADTIQDWLVNNISLTRLDVWLWGREFFWMAFVAAFPGFPHREWPLWDPKIGMEGEFITYWMSDFGSGSERSPDNIWTGVWRKFHDLATMLYPLPLFQEY
;
A
#
# COMPACT_ATOMS: atom_id res chain seq x y z
N MET A 1 4.37 15.53 43.98
CA MET A 1 4.10 16.41 42.82
C MET A 1 5.17 16.12 41.79
N SER A 2 4.88 15.31 40.78
CA SER A 2 5.85 14.97 39.73
C SER A 2 5.69 15.94 38.57
N LEU A 3 6.73 16.74 38.31
CA LEU A 3 6.82 17.64 37.16
C LEU A 3 6.89 16.81 35.88
N THR A 4 5.81 16.83 35.09
CA THR A 4 5.82 16.29 33.73
C THR A 4 6.64 17.26 32.86
N ARG A 5 7.86 16.88 32.50
CA ARG A 5 8.69 17.65 31.57
C ARG A 5 8.13 17.47 30.17
N ALA A 6 7.33 18.43 29.70
CA ALA A 6 6.89 18.47 28.31
C ALA A 6 8.02 19.05 27.44
N SER A 7 8.50 18.27 26.47
CA SER A 7 9.33 18.80 25.37
C SER A 7 8.39 19.09 24.20
N THR A 8 8.50 20.28 23.62
CA THR A 8 7.69 20.69 22.46
C THR A 8 8.61 21.01 21.31
N ASP A 9 8.53 20.21 20.26
CA ASP A 9 9.19 20.47 18.98
C ASP A 9 8.13 20.92 17.96
N THR A 10 8.47 21.93 17.15
CA THR A 10 7.58 22.47 16.12
C THR A 10 8.07 22.03 14.76
N LEU A 11 7.18 21.42 13.98
CA LEU A 11 7.44 21.03 12.61
C LEU A 11 6.66 21.96 11.66
N HIS A 12 7.36 22.53 10.69
CA HIS A 12 6.75 23.29 9.61
C HIS A 12 6.46 22.36 8.44
N VAL A 13 5.23 22.37 7.96
CA VAL A 13 4.75 21.56 6.84
C VAL A 13 4.01 22.50 5.89
N ASP A 14 4.34 22.41 4.61
CA ASP A 14 3.68 23.21 3.58
C ASP A 14 2.24 22.74 3.36
N THR A 15 1.37 23.67 2.96
CA THR A 15 0.01 23.36 2.54
C THR A 15 -0.05 23.23 1.02
N VAL A 16 -0.87 22.30 0.54
CA VAL A 16 -1.20 22.08 -0.87
C VAL A 16 -2.71 22.16 -1.05
N TYR A 17 -3.14 22.72 -2.18
CA TYR A 17 -4.55 22.71 -2.56
C TYR A 17 -4.82 21.50 -3.45
N ASP A 18 -5.84 20.72 -3.08
CA ASP A 18 -6.34 19.61 -3.88
C ASP A 18 -7.83 19.80 -4.22
N GLU A 19 -8.41 18.83 -4.92
CA GLU A 19 -9.82 18.84 -5.36
C GLU A 19 -10.82 18.87 -4.19
N ASN A 20 -10.38 18.56 -2.98
CA ASN A 20 -11.18 18.51 -1.75
C ASN A 20 -10.85 19.65 -0.76
N GLY A 21 -9.93 20.55 -1.12
CA GLY A 21 -9.64 21.76 -0.36
C GLY A 21 -8.17 21.92 0.02
N LEU A 22 -7.93 22.40 1.25
CA LEU A 22 -6.59 22.67 1.78
C LEU A 22 -6.07 21.44 2.53
N SER A 23 -5.02 20.83 2.01
CA SER A 23 -4.36 19.66 2.58
C SER A 23 -2.92 20.01 3.01
N LEU A 24 -2.36 19.25 3.94
CA LEU A 24 -0.92 19.33 4.21
C LEU A 24 -0.17 18.53 3.13
N ALA A 25 0.99 19.01 2.71
CA ALA A 25 1.89 18.21 1.87
C ALA A 25 2.24 16.91 2.59
N SER A 26 2.32 15.80 1.85
CA SER A 26 2.62 14.49 2.44
C SER A 26 3.91 14.55 3.27
N LEU A 27 3.78 14.20 4.55
CA LEU A 27 4.86 14.22 5.52
C LEU A 27 5.16 12.79 6.00
N CYS A 28 6.41 12.36 5.83
CA CYS A 28 6.91 11.17 6.49
C CYS A 28 7.53 11.56 7.85
N LEU A 29 6.78 11.36 8.94
CA LEU A 29 7.22 11.71 10.29
C LEU A 29 7.67 10.48 11.09
N SER A 30 8.87 10.53 11.67
CA SER A 30 9.34 9.55 12.65
C SER A 30 9.67 10.25 13.97
N ILE A 31 9.06 9.80 15.07
CA ILE A 31 9.30 10.33 16.41
C ILE A 31 10.13 9.30 17.17
N ARG A 32 11.34 9.68 17.60
CA ARG A 32 12.25 8.83 18.36
C ARG A 32 12.45 9.38 19.76
N PHE A 33 12.29 8.52 20.77
CA PHE A 33 12.60 8.85 22.16
C PHE A 33 13.98 8.31 22.51
N VAL A 34 14.85 9.16 23.06
CA VAL A 34 16.20 8.78 23.51
C VAL A 34 16.25 8.90 25.02
N GLY A 35 16.53 7.79 25.72
CA GLY A 35 16.62 7.75 27.18
C GLY A 35 16.47 6.33 27.74
N ASN A 36 16.69 6.16 29.05
CA ASN A 36 16.54 4.88 29.73
C ASN A 36 15.26 4.85 30.59
N ILE A 37 14.24 4.13 30.10
CA ILE A 37 12.94 3.95 30.79
C ILE A 37 13.06 2.95 31.97
N GLN A 38 14.12 2.12 32.01
CA GLN A 38 14.28 1.04 32.99
C GLN A 38 14.75 1.51 34.37
N SER A 39 15.10 2.78 34.56
CA SER A 39 15.71 3.22 35.83
C SER A 39 14.74 3.34 37.01
N GLN A 40 13.42 3.32 36.80
CA GLN A 40 12.44 3.59 37.89
C GLN A 40 11.20 2.69 37.94
N LEU A 41 11.04 1.71 37.05
CA LEU A 41 9.82 0.88 36.99
C LEU A 41 10.21 -0.61 36.99
N GLN A 42 9.87 -1.33 38.07
CA GLN A 42 10.04 -2.79 38.17
C GLN A 42 9.22 -3.54 37.11
N ASN A 43 8.23 -2.89 36.49
CA ASN A 43 7.48 -3.39 35.35
C ASN A 43 7.32 -2.25 34.33
N PRO A 44 7.90 -2.35 33.12
CA PRO A 44 7.68 -1.35 32.09
C PRO A 44 6.18 -1.30 31.70
N PRO A 45 5.60 -0.12 31.50
CA PRO A 45 4.22 -0.02 31.03
C PRO A 45 4.10 -0.62 29.63
N THR A 46 3.08 -1.45 29.42
CA THR A 46 2.75 -2.07 28.12
C THR A 46 2.37 -1.04 27.05
N PHE A 47 2.00 0.17 27.46
CA PHE A 47 1.64 1.26 26.57
C PHE A 47 2.09 2.61 27.13
N ILE A 48 2.68 3.45 26.29
CA ILE A 48 3.03 4.83 26.61
C ILE A 48 2.02 5.72 25.87
N PRO A 49 1.14 6.47 26.57
CA PRO A 49 0.19 7.34 25.91
C PRO A 49 0.90 8.53 25.26
N LEU A 50 0.79 8.65 23.95
CA LEU A 50 1.29 9.77 23.18
C LEU A 50 0.14 10.71 22.80
N LYS A 51 0.37 12.02 22.88
CA LYS A 51 -0.58 13.05 22.47
C LYS A 51 0.04 13.86 21.33
N VAL A 52 -0.60 13.82 20.17
CA VAL A 52 -0.32 14.73 19.05
C VAL A 52 -1.38 15.84 19.08
N SER A 53 -1.00 17.07 18.76
CA SER A 53 -1.94 18.21 18.76
C SER A 53 -1.69 19.08 17.54
N ILE A 54 -2.76 19.34 16.79
CA ILE A 54 -2.74 20.20 15.60
C ILE A 54 -3.36 21.53 16.01
N HIS A 55 -2.64 22.62 15.76
CA HIS A 55 -3.10 23.96 16.11
C HIS A 55 -3.37 24.74 14.82
N ILE A 56 -4.62 25.16 14.65
CA ILE A 56 -5.02 26.04 13.57
C ILE A 56 -4.97 27.48 14.10
N PRO A 57 -4.32 28.42 13.39
CA PRO A 57 -4.33 29.83 13.80
C PRO A 57 -5.77 30.36 13.92
N GLU A 58 -6.01 31.19 14.93
CA GLU A 58 -7.36 31.69 15.26
C GLU A 58 -8.06 32.38 14.08
N ALA A 59 -7.29 33.02 13.20
CA ALA A 59 -7.78 33.64 11.97
C ALA A 59 -8.52 32.66 11.03
N TYR A 60 -8.24 31.36 11.14
CA TYR A 60 -8.81 30.30 10.30
C TYR A 60 -9.71 29.34 11.08
N ALA A 61 -9.83 29.48 12.40
CA ALA A 61 -10.52 28.54 13.28
C ALA A 61 -12.02 28.37 12.97
N SER A 62 -12.66 29.37 12.35
CA SER A 62 -14.06 29.29 11.93
C SER A 62 -14.25 28.80 10.49
N GLN A 63 -13.17 28.64 9.72
CA GLN A 63 -13.21 28.35 8.29
C GLN A 63 -12.77 26.92 7.96
N ILE A 64 -11.84 26.38 8.77
CA ILE A 64 -11.29 25.05 8.58
C ILE A 64 -11.30 24.27 9.89
N SER A 65 -11.57 22.97 9.77
CA SER A 65 -11.49 22.01 10.87
C SER A 65 -10.44 20.98 10.51
N PRO A 66 -9.51 20.63 11.42
CA PRO A 66 -8.50 19.64 11.12
C PRO A 66 -9.17 18.27 11.08
N ILE A 67 -9.02 17.58 9.96
CA ILE A 67 -9.41 16.18 9.83
C ILE A 67 -8.12 15.37 9.93
N VAL A 68 -8.04 14.48 10.92
CA VAL A 68 -6.89 13.60 11.11
C VAL A 68 -7.24 12.24 10.53
N GLU A 69 -6.75 11.97 9.33
CA GLU A 69 -6.79 10.65 8.71
C GLU A 69 -5.46 9.96 8.98
N CYS A 70 -5.48 8.93 9.82
CA CYS A 70 -4.30 8.12 10.11
C CYS A 70 -4.16 7.04 9.04
N ILE A 71 -3.32 7.27 8.05
CA ILE A 71 -2.82 6.23 7.15
C ILE A 71 -1.52 5.71 7.77
N SER A 72 -1.49 4.42 8.10
CA SER A 72 -0.31 3.83 8.72
C SER A 72 0.85 3.82 7.72
N LEU A 73 1.92 4.58 8.00
CA LEU A 73 3.15 4.58 7.20
C LEU A 73 3.78 3.18 7.11
N HIS A 74 3.46 2.27 8.04
CA HIS A 74 3.88 0.87 7.95
C HIS A 74 3.17 0.11 6.80
N VAL A 75 1.97 0.55 6.41
CA VAL A 75 1.25 0.05 5.23
C VAL A 75 1.79 0.72 3.97
N ALA A 76 2.19 1.99 4.05
CA ALA A 76 2.74 2.74 2.92
C ALA A 76 4.23 2.43 2.60
N LEU A 77 5.02 1.94 3.56
CA LEU A 77 6.47 1.72 3.39
C LEU A 77 6.98 0.33 3.79
N SER A 78 6.18 -0.55 4.42
CA SER A 78 6.67 -1.85 4.93
C SER A 78 5.75 -3.05 4.73
N GLY A 79 4.91 -3.05 3.69
CA GLY A 79 4.48 -4.30 3.06
C GLY A 79 3.69 -5.30 3.91
N ARG A 80 3.01 -4.87 4.98
CA ARG A 80 2.12 -5.74 5.78
C ARG A 80 0.92 -4.95 6.32
N PRO A 81 -0.31 -5.24 5.87
CA PRO A 81 -1.50 -4.61 6.42
C PRO A 81 -1.89 -5.19 7.76
N SER A 82 -2.62 -4.37 8.51
CA SER A 82 -3.37 -4.84 9.67
C SER A 82 -4.54 -5.69 9.17
N LEU A 83 -4.35 -7.01 9.14
CA LEU A 83 -5.32 -8.02 8.66
C LEU A 83 -6.71 -7.94 9.33
N ASN A 84 -6.81 -7.27 10.47
CA ASN A 84 -8.02 -7.22 11.28
C ASN A 84 -9.10 -6.25 10.76
N SER A 85 -8.89 -5.55 9.64
CA SER A 85 -9.83 -4.54 9.12
C SER A 85 -10.25 -4.73 7.67
N LEU A 86 -9.81 -5.77 6.97
CA LEU A 86 -10.28 -6.04 5.60
C LEU A 86 -11.61 -6.79 5.66
N PRO A 87 -12.71 -6.25 5.07
CA PRO A 87 -13.97 -6.98 4.96
C PRO A 87 -13.79 -8.33 4.28
N GLU A 88 -14.57 -9.34 4.67
CA GLU A 88 -14.69 -10.57 3.87
C GLU A 88 -15.10 -10.20 2.43
N GLY A 89 -14.46 -10.81 1.44
CA GLY A 89 -14.69 -10.47 0.03
C GLY A 89 -13.98 -9.22 -0.48
N SER A 90 -13.00 -8.68 0.27
CA SER A 90 -12.17 -7.53 -0.14
C SER A 90 -11.51 -7.69 -1.51
N PHE A 91 -11.23 -8.93 -1.93
CA PHE A 91 -10.57 -9.24 -3.19
C PHE A 91 -11.43 -10.24 -3.99
N PRO A 92 -12.33 -9.76 -4.87
CA PRO A 92 -13.28 -10.62 -5.59
C PRO A 92 -12.64 -11.48 -6.68
N PHE A 93 -11.36 -11.24 -6.98
CA PHE A 93 -10.54 -12.07 -7.86
C PHE A 93 -9.85 -13.23 -7.12
N PHE A 94 -10.13 -13.40 -5.81
CA PHE A 94 -9.78 -14.60 -5.06
C PHE A 94 -11.04 -15.40 -4.65
N PRO A 95 -10.94 -16.74 -4.56
CA PRO A 95 -9.77 -17.55 -4.91
C PRO A 95 -9.51 -17.55 -6.42
N LEU A 96 -8.29 -17.90 -6.82
CA LEU A 96 -7.95 -18.05 -8.23
C LEU A 96 -8.73 -19.21 -8.84
N ALA A 97 -9.05 -19.07 -10.12
CA ALA A 97 -9.67 -20.12 -10.90
C ALA A 97 -8.80 -21.40 -10.87
N PRO A 98 -9.41 -22.61 -10.77
CA PRO A 98 -8.65 -23.87 -10.80
C PRO A 98 -7.81 -24.08 -12.06
N SER A 99 -8.17 -23.40 -13.15
CA SER A 99 -7.43 -23.40 -14.43
C SER A 99 -6.25 -22.44 -14.46
N PHE A 100 -6.03 -21.64 -13.41
CA PHE A 100 -4.96 -20.66 -13.36
C PHE A 100 -3.59 -21.36 -13.37
N ASN A 101 -2.74 -20.99 -14.33
CA ASN A 101 -1.38 -21.51 -14.44
C ASN A 101 -0.38 -20.35 -14.37
N HIS A 102 0.37 -20.28 -13.28
CA HIS A 102 1.35 -19.21 -13.05
C HIS A 102 2.50 -19.18 -14.08
N LEU A 103 2.69 -20.23 -14.87
CA LEU A 103 3.67 -20.31 -15.98
C LEU A 103 3.06 -19.92 -17.34
N ASN A 104 1.78 -19.52 -17.38
CA ASN A 104 1.09 -19.18 -18.62
C ASN A 104 0.65 -17.71 -18.58
N GLY A 105 1.25 -16.89 -19.45
CA GLY A 105 0.89 -15.47 -19.59
C GLY A 105 -0.59 -15.22 -19.91
N ARG A 106 -1.30 -16.17 -20.55
CA ARG A 106 -2.74 -16.01 -20.83
C ARG A 106 -3.60 -16.05 -19.57
N THR A 107 -3.31 -16.94 -18.63
CA THR A 107 -4.07 -16.99 -17.37
C THR A 107 -3.76 -15.79 -16.48
N TRP A 108 -2.54 -15.24 -16.58
CA TRP A 108 -2.21 -13.95 -15.99
C TRP A 108 -2.95 -12.79 -16.65
N ALA A 109 -3.10 -12.79 -17.98
CA ALA A 109 -3.84 -11.74 -18.69
C ALA A 109 -5.31 -11.69 -18.26
N VAL A 110 -5.96 -12.86 -18.14
CA VAL A 110 -7.34 -12.96 -17.63
C VAL A 110 -7.45 -12.43 -16.19
N LEU A 111 -6.47 -12.75 -15.34
CA LEU A 111 -6.43 -12.24 -13.97
C LEU A 111 -6.22 -10.72 -13.94
N ALA A 112 -5.30 -10.19 -14.76
CA ALA A 112 -5.04 -8.75 -14.85
C ALA A 112 -6.30 -7.98 -15.29
N ASP A 113 -7.04 -8.52 -16.26
CA ASP A 113 -8.31 -7.95 -16.75
C ASP A 113 -9.37 -7.94 -15.63
N THR A 114 -9.50 -9.05 -14.92
CA THR A 114 -10.44 -9.17 -13.78
C THR A 114 -10.12 -8.15 -12.68
N ILE A 115 -8.83 -7.96 -12.36
CA ILE A 115 -8.40 -6.99 -11.34
C ILE A 115 -8.61 -5.56 -11.86
N GLN A 116 -8.31 -5.29 -13.14
CA GLN A 116 -8.51 -3.98 -13.76
C GLN A 116 -9.99 -3.57 -13.70
N ASP A 117 -10.90 -4.46 -14.11
CA ASP A 117 -12.34 -4.22 -14.04
C ASP A 117 -12.78 -3.88 -12.63
N TRP A 118 -12.27 -4.60 -11.63
CA TRP A 118 -12.56 -4.31 -10.23
C TRP A 118 -12.01 -2.94 -9.80
N LEU A 119 -10.76 -2.61 -10.12
CA LEU A 119 -10.13 -1.33 -9.76
C LEU A 119 -10.85 -0.13 -10.37
N VAL A 120 -11.21 -0.22 -11.66
CA VAL A 120 -11.84 0.85 -12.43
C VAL A 120 -13.28 1.09 -11.97
N ASN A 121 -14.02 0.03 -11.67
CA ASN A 121 -15.40 0.14 -11.20
C ASN A 121 -15.51 0.54 -9.72
N ASN A 122 -14.44 0.41 -8.93
CA ASN A 122 -14.41 0.72 -7.51
C ASN A 122 -13.45 1.88 -7.16
N ILE A 123 -13.33 2.87 -8.05
CA ILE A 123 -12.39 3.98 -7.89
C ILE A 123 -12.65 4.87 -6.66
N SER A 124 -13.87 4.85 -6.12
CA SER A 124 -14.20 5.49 -4.85
C SER A 124 -13.46 4.87 -3.66
N LEU A 125 -12.92 3.65 -3.79
CA LEU A 125 -12.13 2.97 -2.77
C LEU A 125 -10.63 3.30 -2.86
N THR A 126 -10.19 4.19 -3.77
CA THR A 126 -8.77 4.55 -3.97
C THR A 126 -8.03 4.97 -2.70
N ARG A 127 -8.75 5.48 -1.69
CA ARG A 127 -8.20 5.86 -0.38
C ARG A 127 -8.09 4.71 0.62
N LEU A 128 -8.60 3.53 0.28
CA LEU A 128 -8.60 2.35 1.13
C LEU A 128 -7.43 1.42 0.76
N ASP A 129 -6.83 0.80 1.78
CA ASP A 129 -5.74 -0.17 1.64
C ASP A 129 -6.08 -1.28 0.63
N VAL A 130 -7.33 -1.75 0.61
CA VAL A 130 -7.79 -2.80 -0.31
C VAL A 130 -7.58 -2.44 -1.78
N TRP A 131 -7.82 -1.17 -2.15
CA TRP A 131 -7.65 -0.72 -3.52
C TRP A 131 -6.16 -0.62 -3.88
N LEU A 132 -5.33 -0.14 -2.94
CA LEU A 132 -3.87 -0.11 -3.10
C LEU A 132 -3.29 -1.52 -3.29
N TRP A 133 -3.75 -2.49 -2.50
CA TRP A 133 -3.34 -3.89 -2.65
C TRP A 133 -3.84 -4.51 -3.95
N GLY A 134 -5.07 -4.20 -4.38
CA GLY A 134 -5.54 -4.63 -5.68
C GLY A 134 -4.71 -4.05 -6.82
N ARG A 135 -4.22 -2.81 -6.69
CA ARG A 135 -3.27 -2.22 -7.65
C ARG A 135 -1.92 -2.95 -7.66
N GLU A 136 -1.40 -3.37 -6.51
CA GLU A 136 -0.21 -4.24 -6.46
C GLU A 136 -0.44 -5.56 -7.20
N PHE A 137 -1.58 -6.23 -6.95
CA PHE A 137 -1.93 -7.47 -7.65
C PHE A 137 -2.11 -7.26 -9.15
N PHE A 138 -2.71 -6.15 -9.57
CA PHE A 138 -2.84 -5.79 -10.97
C PHE A 138 -1.47 -5.70 -11.63
N TRP A 139 -0.53 -4.95 -11.06
CA TRP A 139 0.79 -4.77 -11.67
C TRP A 139 1.57 -6.08 -11.73
N MET A 140 1.49 -6.93 -10.71
CA MET A 140 2.07 -8.27 -10.75
C MET A 140 1.45 -9.11 -11.88
N ALA A 141 0.12 -9.15 -11.98
CA ALA A 141 -0.57 -9.92 -13.00
C ALA A 141 -0.28 -9.41 -14.42
N PHE A 142 -0.27 -8.09 -14.61
CA PHE A 142 0.02 -7.45 -15.89
C PHE A 142 1.44 -7.75 -16.37
N VAL A 143 2.43 -7.60 -15.48
CA VAL A 143 3.83 -7.92 -15.80
C VAL A 143 4.02 -9.40 -16.14
N ALA A 144 3.36 -10.31 -15.42
CA ALA A 144 3.43 -11.73 -15.72
C ALA A 144 2.71 -12.10 -17.02
N ALA A 145 1.64 -11.37 -17.38
CA ALA A 145 0.95 -11.51 -18.66
C ALA A 145 1.82 -11.02 -19.83
N PHE A 146 2.58 -9.94 -19.61
CA PHE A 146 3.40 -9.28 -20.62
C PHE A 146 4.85 -9.09 -20.13
N PRO A 147 5.67 -10.16 -20.07
CA PRO A 147 7.04 -10.09 -19.54
C PRO A 147 7.97 -9.12 -20.30
N GLY A 148 7.59 -8.71 -21.51
CA GLY A 148 8.31 -7.71 -22.31
C GLY A 148 8.02 -6.26 -21.94
N PHE A 149 7.10 -5.98 -21.00
CA PHE A 149 6.82 -4.63 -20.50
C PHE A 149 8.02 -4.09 -19.71
N PRO A 150 8.48 -2.84 -19.94
CA PRO A 150 7.92 -1.81 -20.82
C PRO A 150 8.71 -1.58 -22.13
N HIS A 151 9.28 -2.61 -22.78
CA HIS A 151 10.07 -2.45 -24.01
C HIS A 151 9.49 -3.13 -25.28
N ARG A 152 8.62 -4.13 -25.15
CA ARG A 152 7.99 -4.83 -26.29
C ARG A 152 6.58 -4.32 -26.60
N GLU A 153 5.73 -5.11 -27.23
CA GLU A 153 4.32 -4.79 -27.31
C GLU A 153 3.62 -5.27 -26.03
N TRP A 154 2.75 -4.43 -25.49
CA TRP A 154 1.84 -4.75 -24.40
C TRP A 154 0.51 -4.01 -24.63
N PRO A 155 -0.61 -4.52 -24.14
CA PRO A 155 -1.88 -3.83 -24.28
C PRO A 155 -1.91 -2.58 -23.42
N LEU A 156 -2.72 -1.60 -23.83
CA LEU A 156 -3.05 -0.46 -22.97
C LEU A 156 -3.85 -0.95 -21.76
N TRP A 157 -3.55 -0.41 -20.58
CA TRP A 157 -4.39 -0.54 -19.39
C TRP A 157 -5.20 0.76 -19.17
N ASP A 158 -6.19 0.71 -18.31
CA ASP A 158 -6.98 1.91 -17.98
C ASP A 158 -6.13 2.93 -17.21
N PRO A 159 -6.00 4.20 -17.68
CA PRO A 159 -5.14 5.20 -17.07
C PRO A 159 -5.55 5.60 -15.63
N LYS A 160 -6.74 5.22 -15.17
CA LYS A 160 -7.14 5.34 -13.77
C LYS A 160 -6.27 4.48 -12.84
N ILE A 161 -5.62 3.45 -13.38
CA ILE A 161 -4.65 2.65 -12.66
C ILE A 161 -3.26 3.26 -12.89
N GLY A 162 -2.84 4.10 -11.94
CA GLY A 162 -1.51 4.72 -11.97
C GLY A 162 -0.38 3.70 -11.85
N MET A 163 0.77 4.00 -12.48
CA MET A 163 2.04 3.28 -12.29
C MET A 163 2.66 3.63 -10.93
N GLU A 164 1.97 3.23 -9.88
CA GLU A 164 2.34 3.51 -8.50
C GLU A 164 2.21 2.24 -7.68
N GLY A 165 3.12 2.04 -6.74
CA GLY A 165 3.19 0.83 -5.95
C GLY A 165 4.60 0.30 -5.79
N GLU A 166 4.82 -0.50 -4.75
CA GLU A 166 6.14 -1.06 -4.43
C GLU A 166 6.62 -1.97 -5.56
N PHE A 167 5.76 -2.89 -6.02
CA PHE A 167 6.14 -3.84 -7.06
C PHE A 167 6.50 -3.13 -8.37
N ILE A 168 5.63 -2.23 -8.85
CA ILE A 168 5.84 -1.59 -10.15
C ILE A 168 7.00 -0.59 -10.11
N THR A 169 7.21 0.12 -8.99
CA THR A 169 8.37 1.01 -8.82
C THR A 169 9.67 0.22 -8.81
N TYR A 170 9.71 -0.91 -8.09
CA TYR A 170 10.86 -1.82 -8.12
C TYR A 170 11.11 -2.38 -9.52
N TRP A 171 10.06 -2.91 -10.16
CA TRP A 171 10.10 -3.42 -11.53
C TRP A 171 10.73 -2.36 -12.44
N MET A 172 10.19 -1.13 -12.42
CA MET A 172 10.63 0.01 -13.22
C MET A 172 12.09 0.43 -12.97
N SER A 173 12.53 0.38 -11.70
CA SER A 173 13.90 0.74 -11.32
C SER A 173 14.93 -0.28 -11.79
N ASP A 174 14.58 -1.56 -11.74
CA ASP A 174 15.44 -2.66 -12.16
C ASP A 174 15.70 -2.66 -13.68
N PHE A 175 14.81 -2.07 -14.49
CA PHE A 175 15.04 -1.90 -15.95
C PHE A 175 16.22 -1.03 -16.31
N GLY A 176 16.59 -0.06 -15.48
CA GLY A 176 17.75 0.79 -15.75
C GLY A 176 19.08 0.02 -15.77
N SER A 177 19.10 -1.22 -15.27
CA SER A 177 20.31 -2.04 -15.11
C SER A 177 20.69 -2.87 -16.36
N GLY A 178 19.83 -2.95 -17.39
CA GLY A 178 20.15 -3.63 -18.65
C GLY A 178 20.17 -5.17 -18.59
N SER A 179 19.57 -5.80 -17.56
CA SER A 179 19.49 -7.27 -17.49
C SER A 179 18.36 -7.82 -18.38
N GLU A 180 18.72 -8.58 -19.42
CA GLU A 180 17.76 -9.42 -20.16
C GLU A 180 17.27 -10.55 -19.26
N ARG A 181 15.98 -10.53 -18.91
CA ARG A 181 15.34 -11.57 -18.11
C ARG A 181 14.69 -12.60 -19.01
N SER A 182 15.01 -13.88 -18.78
CA SER A 182 14.20 -14.97 -19.33
C SER A 182 12.76 -14.87 -18.79
N PRO A 183 11.73 -15.08 -19.64
CA PRO A 183 10.33 -15.14 -19.21
C PRO A 183 10.09 -16.08 -18.03
N ASP A 184 10.78 -17.22 -17.98
CA ASP A 184 10.62 -18.20 -16.89
C ASP A 184 11.07 -17.65 -15.53
N ASN A 185 12.13 -16.83 -15.52
CA ASN A 185 12.62 -16.15 -14.31
C ASN A 185 11.64 -15.06 -13.86
N ILE A 186 10.97 -14.40 -14.81
CA ILE A 186 9.94 -13.40 -14.53
C ILE A 186 8.72 -14.08 -13.91
N TRP A 187 8.17 -15.11 -14.54
CA TRP A 187 6.99 -15.82 -14.02
C TRP A 187 7.24 -16.39 -12.63
N THR A 188 8.39 -17.02 -12.40
CA THR A 188 8.74 -17.57 -11.08
C THR A 188 8.89 -16.48 -10.02
N GLY A 189 9.54 -15.36 -10.36
CA GLY A 189 9.76 -14.24 -9.45
C GLY A 189 8.46 -13.51 -9.11
N VAL A 190 7.62 -13.26 -10.11
CA VAL A 190 6.32 -12.60 -9.94
C VAL A 190 5.36 -13.51 -9.18
N TRP A 191 5.29 -14.80 -9.53
CA TRP A 191 4.44 -15.76 -8.82
C TRP A 191 4.77 -15.83 -7.34
N ARG A 192 6.06 -15.86 -6.97
CA ARG A 192 6.47 -15.86 -5.56
C ARG A 192 5.95 -14.63 -4.82
N LYS A 193 6.20 -13.43 -5.37
CA LYS A 193 5.71 -12.18 -4.76
C LYS A 193 4.18 -12.13 -4.68
N PHE A 194 3.51 -12.54 -5.74
CA PHE A 194 2.05 -12.60 -5.81
C PHE A 194 1.49 -13.55 -4.76
N HIS A 195 2.03 -14.77 -4.68
CA HIS A 195 1.58 -15.79 -3.72
C HIS A 195 1.84 -15.36 -2.27
N ASP A 196 3.02 -14.82 -1.97
CA ASP A 196 3.36 -14.33 -0.62
C ASP A 196 2.42 -13.19 -0.19
N LEU A 197 2.10 -12.27 -1.10
CA LEU A 197 1.15 -11.20 -0.84
C LEU A 197 -0.28 -11.73 -0.71
N ALA A 198 -0.70 -12.64 -1.60
CA ALA A 198 -2.05 -13.19 -1.58
C ALA A 198 -2.32 -14.01 -0.31
N THR A 199 -1.39 -14.89 0.09
CA THR A 199 -1.49 -15.64 1.36
C THR A 199 -1.47 -14.74 2.59
N MET A 200 -0.81 -13.59 2.52
CA MET A 200 -0.82 -12.61 3.59
C MET A 200 -2.18 -11.92 3.71
N LEU A 201 -2.80 -11.55 2.58
CA LEU A 201 -4.02 -10.72 2.52
C LEU A 201 -5.33 -11.52 2.51
N TYR A 202 -5.26 -12.76 2.05
CA TYR A 202 -6.40 -13.64 1.84
C TYR A 202 -6.17 -14.94 2.64
N PRO A 203 -6.75 -15.06 3.84
CA PRO A 203 -6.49 -16.18 4.76
C PRO A 203 -7.18 -17.50 4.36
N LEU A 204 -7.84 -17.54 3.19
CA LEU A 204 -8.50 -18.72 2.65
C LEU A 204 -7.63 -19.38 1.56
N PRO A 205 -7.90 -20.65 1.17
CA PRO A 205 -7.15 -21.31 0.11
C PRO A 205 -7.14 -20.49 -1.18
N LEU A 206 -5.95 -20.25 -1.75
CA LEU A 206 -5.80 -19.46 -2.97
C LEU A 206 -6.42 -20.11 -4.20
N PHE A 207 -6.69 -21.41 -4.15
CA PHE A 207 -7.37 -22.15 -5.19
C PHE A 207 -8.68 -22.69 -4.62
N GLN A 208 -9.73 -22.66 -5.43
CA GLN A 208 -11.00 -23.24 -5.07
C GLN A 208 -10.88 -24.77 -5.07
N GLU A 209 -11.11 -25.41 -3.92
CA GLU A 209 -11.28 -26.87 -3.85
C GLU A 209 -12.66 -27.25 -4.41
N TYR A 210 -12.71 -28.30 -5.23
CA TYR A 210 -13.93 -28.87 -5.79
C TYR A 210 -14.63 -29.81 -4.80
#